data_AF-A0A0Q0JAS4-F1
#
_entry.id   AF-A0A0Q0JAS4-F1
#
_cell.length_a   1.000
_cell.length_b   1.000
_cell.length_c   1.000
_cell.angle_alpha   90.00
_cell.angle_beta   90.00
_cell.angle_gamma   90.00
#
_symmetry.space_group_name_H-M   'P 1'
#
loop_
_entity.id
_entity.type
_entity.pdbx_description
1 polymer ?
#
loop_
_entity_poly.entity_id
_entity_poly.type
_entity_poly.pdbx_seq_one_letter_code
_entity_poly.pdbx_strand_id
1 'polypeptide(L)'
;MRQTQYLPYGFVSSLSKPEAKLINTVAGIAYKRREAGLPTINRLQPFCMEILKLAADYTQQKKHQDLKAARAPALKNIARACSDLQIALQALDPDGIEALIHATNRYSMEHEDRLRQPPSNSSPQLSLLERLQIQKLEAVQKATVDASSTRSRGRGRQPQTAERWTSLEFVRLCHSQGWSNVQVANGGSESKNKRLPVPSDAVICLAAIFEFSATPSARSITHANTALRSLRKIAPHAVIHTYGTGENAYEECEHYDISLKASVSDSQKLLAELPNFIPKED
;
A
#
# COMPACT_ATOMS: atom_id res chain seq x y z
N MET A 1 4.23 -28.28 -18.69
CA MET A 1 3.12 -27.60 -17.99
C MET A 1 1.87 -27.77 -18.83
N ARG A 2 0.81 -28.43 -18.34
CA ARG A 2 -0.47 -28.51 -19.07
C ARG A 2 -1.16 -27.16 -18.96
N GLN A 3 -1.60 -26.57 -20.08
CA GLN A 3 -2.45 -25.38 -20.06
C GLN A 3 -3.68 -25.67 -19.19
N THR A 4 -4.02 -24.75 -18.29
CA THR A 4 -5.23 -24.82 -17.48
C THR A 4 -6.44 -24.76 -18.41
N GLN A 5 -7.11 -25.90 -18.60
CA GLN A 5 -8.24 -26.14 -19.52
C GLN A 5 -9.47 -25.22 -19.32
N TYR A 6 -9.43 -24.29 -18.37
CA TYR A 6 -10.55 -23.48 -17.90
C TYR A 6 -10.28 -21.97 -17.96
N LEU A 7 -9.09 -21.57 -18.43
CA LEU A 7 -8.84 -20.21 -18.87
C LEU A 7 -8.99 -20.18 -20.40
N PRO A 8 -9.42 -19.05 -20.98
CA PRO A 8 -9.53 -18.92 -22.42
C PRO A 8 -8.24 -19.36 -23.12
N TYR A 9 -8.37 -20.04 -24.26
CA TYR A 9 -7.21 -20.46 -25.04
C TYR A 9 -6.32 -19.25 -25.35
N GLY A 10 -5.03 -19.38 -25.09
CA GLY A 10 -4.06 -18.29 -25.27
C GLY A 10 -3.96 -17.29 -24.11
N PHE A 11 -4.83 -17.33 -23.09
CA PHE A 11 -4.78 -16.39 -21.95
C PHE A 11 -3.43 -16.40 -21.23
N VAL A 12 -2.89 -17.59 -20.95
CA VAL A 12 -1.58 -17.73 -20.29
C VAL A 12 -0.42 -17.44 -21.27
N SER A 13 -0.65 -17.60 -22.57
CA SER A 13 0.36 -17.44 -23.61
C SER A 13 0.71 -15.97 -23.88
N SER A 14 -0.20 -15.04 -23.57
CA SER A 14 0.02 -13.59 -23.67
C SER A 14 0.67 -12.99 -22.42
N LEU A 15 0.84 -13.77 -21.35
CA LEU A 15 1.40 -13.30 -20.09
C LEU A 15 2.91 -13.46 -20.05
N SER A 16 3.58 -12.55 -19.35
CA SER A 16 4.99 -12.71 -19.00
C SER A 16 5.21 -13.93 -18.11
N LYS A 17 6.45 -14.44 -18.02
CA LYS A 17 6.81 -15.58 -17.16
C LYS A 17 6.32 -15.46 -15.70
N PRO A 18 6.50 -14.32 -14.97
CA PRO A 18 6.01 -14.19 -13.60
C PRO A 18 4.48 -14.17 -13.51
N GLU A 19 3.79 -13.53 -14.46
CA GLU A 19 2.33 -13.49 -14.53
C GLU A 19 1.76 -14.88 -14.78
N ALA A 20 2.32 -15.61 -15.75
CA ALA A 20 1.94 -16.98 -16.05
C ALA A 20 2.15 -17.90 -14.83
N LYS A 21 3.25 -17.73 -14.08
CA LYS A 21 3.50 -18.50 -12.85
C LYS A 21 2.44 -18.23 -11.78
N LEU A 22 2.10 -16.97 -11.55
CA LEU A 22 1.07 -16.56 -10.59
C LEU A 22 -0.29 -17.16 -10.98
N ILE A 23 -0.70 -16.96 -12.23
CA ILE A 23 -1.99 -17.45 -12.73
C ILE A 23 -2.09 -18.96 -12.69
N ASN A 24 -1.05 -19.68 -13.14
CA ASN A 24 -1.04 -21.14 -13.09
C ASN A 24 -1.16 -21.67 -11.66
N THR A 25 -0.57 -20.98 -10.68
CA THR A 25 -0.66 -21.34 -9.26
C THR A 25 -2.10 -21.18 -8.76
N VAL A 26 -2.69 -20.01 -9.00
CA VAL A 26 -4.04 -19.66 -8.53
C VAL A 26 -5.11 -20.52 -9.22
N ALA A 27 -5.05 -20.65 -10.53
CA ALA A 27 -5.96 -21.48 -11.31
C ALA A 27 -5.82 -22.97 -10.96
N GLY A 28 -4.59 -23.45 -10.74
CA GLY A 28 -4.35 -24.82 -10.30
C GLY A 28 -4.97 -25.13 -8.94
N ILE A 29 -4.95 -24.18 -8.01
CA ILE A 29 -5.61 -24.31 -6.70
C ILE A 29 -7.13 -24.28 -6.86
N ALA A 30 -7.67 -23.31 -7.59
CA ALA A 30 -9.11 -23.22 -7.83
C ALA A 30 -9.67 -24.52 -8.44
N TYR A 31 -8.92 -25.12 -9.36
CA TYR A 31 -9.24 -26.40 -9.98
C TYR A 31 -9.23 -27.56 -8.97
N LYS A 32 -8.14 -27.74 -8.22
CA LYS A 32 -8.05 -28.79 -7.19
C LYS A 32 -9.18 -28.71 -6.17
N ARG A 33 -9.55 -27.49 -5.77
CA ARG A 33 -10.67 -27.27 -4.85
C ARG A 33 -12.01 -27.66 -5.46
N ARG A 34 -12.22 -27.35 -6.75
CA ARG A 34 -13.43 -27.74 -7.49
C ARG A 34 -13.56 -29.26 -7.60
N GLU A 35 -12.48 -29.96 -7.97
CA GLU A 35 -12.46 -31.42 -8.02
C GLU A 35 -12.75 -32.06 -6.66
N ALA A 36 -12.29 -31.44 -5.58
CA ALA A 36 -12.52 -31.91 -4.22
C ALA A 36 -13.89 -31.51 -3.64
N GLY A 37 -14.77 -30.85 -4.41
CA GLY A 37 -16.07 -30.37 -3.92
C GLY A 37 -15.98 -29.29 -2.83
N LEU A 38 -14.84 -28.60 -2.72
CA LEU A 38 -14.62 -27.53 -1.74
C LEU A 38 -15.10 -26.19 -2.29
N PRO A 39 -15.48 -25.23 -1.42
CA PRO A 39 -15.79 -23.86 -1.84
C PRO A 39 -14.65 -23.29 -2.70
N THR A 40 -14.98 -22.88 -3.92
CA THR A 40 -14.01 -22.46 -4.93
C THR A 40 -14.45 -21.18 -5.61
N ILE A 41 -13.59 -20.63 -6.45
CA ILE A 41 -13.82 -19.40 -7.21
C ILE A 41 -14.86 -19.67 -8.31
N ASN A 42 -15.97 -18.94 -8.25
CA ASN A 42 -17.08 -19.06 -9.19
C ASN A 42 -16.67 -18.61 -10.60
N ARG A 43 -16.02 -17.43 -10.71
CA ARG A 43 -15.58 -16.83 -11.98
C ARG A 43 -14.06 -16.74 -12.04
N LEU A 44 -13.44 -17.80 -12.59
CA LEU A 44 -11.98 -17.96 -12.54
C LEU A 44 -11.22 -16.88 -13.31
N GLN A 45 -11.65 -16.53 -14.52
CA GLN A 45 -10.95 -15.53 -15.34
C GLN A 45 -10.99 -14.12 -14.71
N PRO A 46 -12.16 -13.56 -14.31
CA PRO A 46 -12.20 -12.29 -13.59
C PRO A 46 -11.34 -12.29 -12.33
N PHE A 47 -11.39 -13.36 -11.53
CA PHE A 47 -10.54 -13.49 -10.35
C PHE A 47 -9.05 -13.46 -10.69
N CYS A 48 -8.62 -14.16 -11.75
CA CYS A 48 -7.23 -14.14 -12.20
C CYS A 48 -6.77 -12.73 -12.60
N MET A 49 -7.63 -11.95 -13.27
CA MET A 49 -7.33 -10.56 -13.65
C MET A 49 -7.18 -9.66 -12.41
N GLU A 50 -8.08 -9.77 -11.44
CA GLU A 50 -7.99 -9.04 -10.17
C GLU A 50 -6.73 -9.43 -9.38
N ILE A 51 -6.33 -10.71 -9.42
CA ILE A 51 -5.10 -11.16 -8.77
C ILE A 51 -3.85 -10.62 -9.46
N LEU A 52 -3.84 -10.51 -10.79
CA LEU A 52 -2.74 -9.86 -11.52
C LEU A 52 -2.64 -8.38 -11.17
N LYS A 53 -3.78 -7.67 -11.17
CA LYS A 53 -3.85 -6.28 -10.75
C LYS A 53 -3.32 -6.10 -9.32
N LEU A 54 -3.80 -6.93 -8.39
CA LEU A 54 -3.36 -6.91 -7.00
C LEU A 54 -1.85 -7.13 -6.85
N ALA A 55 -1.26 -8.03 -7.66
CA ALA A 55 0.18 -8.27 -7.66
C ALA A 55 0.99 -7.10 -8.23
N ALA A 56 0.47 -6.44 -9.26
CA ALA A 56 1.05 -5.20 -9.80
C ALA A 56 0.99 -4.07 -8.77
N ASP A 57 -0.17 -3.85 -8.14
CA ASP A 57 -0.39 -2.83 -7.11
C ASP A 57 0.54 -3.05 -5.91
N TYR A 58 0.65 -4.29 -5.44
CA TYR A 58 1.59 -4.65 -4.37
C TYR A 58 3.04 -4.35 -4.75
N THR A 59 3.44 -4.66 -5.99
CA THR A 59 4.79 -4.37 -6.49
C THR A 59 5.06 -2.86 -6.52
N GLN A 60 4.09 -2.06 -6.98
CA GLN A 60 4.19 -0.61 -6.99
C GLN A 60 4.27 -0.04 -5.58
N GLN A 61 3.42 -0.51 -4.65
CA GLN A 61 3.45 -0.09 -3.25
C GLN A 61 4.80 -0.38 -2.60
N LYS A 62 5.38 -1.56 -2.85
CA LYS A 62 6.73 -1.90 -2.37
C LYS A 62 7.79 -0.96 -2.89
N LYS A 63 7.80 -0.67 -4.19
CA LYS A 63 8.73 0.31 -4.79
C LYS A 63 8.59 1.68 -4.13
N HIS A 64 7.37 2.16 -3.90
CA HIS A 64 7.15 3.43 -3.20
C HIS A 64 7.64 3.40 -1.75
N GLN A 65 7.44 2.30 -1.03
CA GLN A 65 7.96 2.14 0.33
C GLN A 65 9.50 2.14 0.35
N ASP A 66 10.14 1.44 -0.59
CA ASP A 66 11.60 1.42 -0.70
C ASP A 66 12.16 2.81 -1.03
N LEU A 67 11.53 3.54 -1.95
CA LEU A 67 11.89 4.93 -2.27
C LEU A 67 11.70 5.86 -1.06
N LYS A 68 10.61 5.70 -0.31
CA LYS A 68 10.36 6.48 0.91
C LYS A 68 11.41 6.18 1.97
N ALA A 69 11.75 4.90 2.17
CA ALA A 69 12.77 4.47 3.11
C ALA A 69 14.17 5.00 2.72
N ALA A 70 14.51 4.99 1.42
CA ALA A 70 15.76 5.54 0.91
C ALA A 70 15.87 7.07 1.12
N ARG A 71 14.76 7.81 1.04
CA ARG A 71 14.71 9.26 1.28
C ARG A 71 14.71 9.65 2.76
N ALA A 72 14.31 8.73 3.65
CA ALA A 72 14.14 9.03 5.07
C ALA A 72 15.40 9.60 5.78
N PRO A 73 16.64 9.11 5.51
CA PRO A 73 17.84 9.68 6.11
C PRO A 73 18.08 11.13 5.68
N ALA A 74 17.90 11.44 4.39
CA ALA A 74 18.07 12.80 3.87
C ALA A 74 17.05 13.76 4.49
N LEU A 75 15.79 13.34 4.57
CA LEU A 75 14.73 14.14 5.22
C LEU A 75 15.04 14.39 6.70
N LYS A 76 15.59 13.41 7.42
CA LYS A 76 16.01 13.57 8.82
C LYS A 76 17.16 14.57 8.96
N ASN A 77 18.11 14.56 8.03
CA ASN A 77 19.22 15.54 8.04
C ASN A 77 18.71 16.96 7.75
N ILE A 78 17.77 17.11 6.81
CA ILE A 78 17.11 18.40 6.54
C ILE A 78 16.37 18.88 7.79
N ALA A 79 15.60 18.01 8.46
CA ALA A 79 14.90 18.35 9.70
C ALA A 79 15.87 18.86 10.79
N ARG A 80 17.02 18.20 10.93
CA ARG A 80 18.07 18.61 11.87
C ARG A 80 18.67 19.97 11.48
N ALA A 81 19.03 20.16 10.22
CA ALA A 81 19.59 21.43 9.74
C ALA A 81 18.62 22.60 9.93
N CYS A 82 17.32 22.40 9.70
CA CYS A 82 16.29 23.40 9.99
C CYS A 82 16.25 23.75 11.49
N SER A 83 16.33 22.74 12.37
CA SER A 83 16.38 22.95 13.82
C SER A 83 17.63 23.70 14.27
N ASP A 84 18.79 23.32 13.74
CA ASP A 84 20.07 23.95 14.08
C ASP A 84 20.09 25.42 13.62
N LEU A 85 19.56 25.70 12.42
CA LEU A 85 19.40 27.06 11.89
C LEU A 85 18.43 27.88 12.74
N GLN A 86 17.31 27.30 13.16
CA GLN A 86 16.36 27.98 14.04
C GLN A 86 17.01 28.39 15.36
N ILE A 87 17.78 27.49 16.00
CA ILE A 87 18.51 27.78 17.24
C ILE A 87 19.52 28.90 17.00
N ALA A 88 20.28 28.83 15.90
CA ALA A 88 21.28 29.85 15.57
C ALA A 88 20.64 31.23 15.35
N LEU A 89 19.50 31.31 14.66
CA LEU A 89 18.78 32.56 14.43
C LEU A 89 18.18 33.14 15.71
N GLN A 90 17.71 32.30 16.63
CA GLN A 90 17.20 32.74 17.94
C GLN A 90 18.32 33.29 18.85
N ALA A 91 19.58 32.91 18.61
CA ALA A 91 20.73 33.37 19.37
C ALA A 91 21.32 34.69 18.86
N LEU A 92 20.89 35.18 17.68
CA LEU A 92 21.33 36.47 17.13
C LEU A 92 20.55 37.62 17.75
N ASP A 93 21.24 38.72 18.01
CA ASP A 93 20.66 40.00 18.35
C ASP A 93 20.10 40.70 17.09
N PRO A 94 19.24 41.72 17.24
CA PRO A 94 18.65 42.43 16.10
C PRO A 94 19.70 42.98 15.12
N ASP A 95 20.82 43.50 15.63
CA ASP A 95 21.93 44.04 14.82
C ASP A 95 22.66 42.92 14.04
N GLY A 96 22.82 41.73 14.65
CA GLY A 96 23.37 40.55 14.00
C GLY A 96 22.47 40.00 12.88
N ILE A 97 21.15 40.09 13.05
CA ILE A 97 20.19 39.73 11.99
C ILE A 97 20.32 40.71 10.81
N GLU A 98 20.44 42.01 11.06
CA GLU A 98 20.61 43.02 10.02
C GLU A 98 21.93 42.86 9.26
N ALA A 99 23.03 42.56 9.97
CA ALA A 99 24.32 42.24 9.34
C ALA A 99 24.24 41.00 8.43
N LEU A 100 23.48 39.97 8.83
CA LEU A 100 23.24 38.76 8.04
C LEU A 100 22.45 39.07 6.74
N ILE A 101 21.45 39.96 6.83
CA ILE A 101 20.69 40.45 5.67
C ILE A 101 21.62 41.13 4.67
N HIS A 102 22.46 42.05 5.15
CA HIS A 102 23.41 42.77 4.29
C HIS A 102 24.47 41.86 3.67
N ALA A 103 24.94 40.83 4.38
CA ALA A 103 25.87 39.85 3.82
C ALA A 103 25.22 38.99 2.73
N THR A 104 23.98 38.54 2.96
CA THR A 104 23.24 37.69 2.01
C THR A 104 22.89 38.45 0.73
N ASN A 105 22.45 39.71 0.86
CA ASN A 105 22.14 40.55 -0.30
C ASN A 105 23.37 40.83 -1.17
N ARG A 106 24.54 41.04 -0.54
CA ARG A 106 25.82 41.18 -1.25
C ARG A 106 26.19 39.91 -2.02
N TYR A 107 26.11 38.75 -1.36
CA TYR A 107 26.41 37.46 -1.99
C TYR A 107 25.47 37.14 -3.17
N SER A 108 24.18 37.47 -3.05
CA SER A 108 23.19 37.21 -4.11
C SER A 108 23.43 38.10 -5.35
N MET A 109 23.86 39.36 -5.16
CA MET A 109 24.21 40.24 -6.28
C MET A 109 25.51 39.82 -6.98
N GLU A 110 26.49 39.31 -6.24
CA GLU A 110 27.75 38.80 -6.81
C GLU A 110 27.57 37.52 -7.66
N HIS A 111 26.51 36.74 -7.39
CA HIS A 111 26.24 35.49 -8.09
C HIS A 111 25.26 35.60 -9.26
N GLU A 112 24.37 36.61 -9.31
CA GLU A 112 23.54 36.88 -10.49
C GLU A 112 24.34 37.46 -11.67
N ASP A 113 25.51 38.05 -11.42
CA ASP A 113 26.35 38.63 -12.47
C ASP A 113 27.07 37.59 -13.36
N ARG A 114 26.90 36.28 -13.08
CA ARG A 114 27.50 35.18 -13.87
C ARG A 114 26.54 34.45 -14.82
N LEU A 115 25.24 34.74 -14.80
CA LEU A 115 24.26 34.13 -15.71
C LEU A 115 23.29 35.20 -16.26
N ARG A 116 23.76 36.01 -17.21
CA ARG A 116 22.89 36.96 -17.94
C ARG A 116 21.82 36.22 -18.74
N GLN A 117 20.59 36.22 -18.23
CA GLN A 117 19.37 36.34 -19.04
C GLN A 117 18.52 37.48 -18.47
N PRO A 118 17.85 38.29 -19.33
CA PRO A 118 17.08 39.44 -18.89
C PRO A 118 15.84 39.02 -18.09
N PRO A 119 15.44 39.76 -17.05
CA PRO A 119 14.41 39.33 -16.12
C PRO A 119 13.03 39.55 -16.73
N SER A 120 12.30 38.46 -17.01
CA SER A 120 10.85 38.50 -17.12
C SER A 120 10.25 38.29 -15.72
N ASN A 121 9.78 39.41 -15.16
CA ASN A 121 8.80 39.50 -14.07
C ASN A 121 9.18 38.80 -12.74
N SER A 122 10.18 39.34 -12.04
CA SER A 122 10.42 39.01 -10.63
C SER A 122 9.70 40.01 -9.69
N SER A 123 8.66 39.50 -9.03
CA SER A 123 7.96 40.06 -7.86
C SER A 123 8.92 40.62 -6.78
N PRO A 124 8.54 41.66 -6.01
CA PRO A 124 9.47 42.37 -5.13
C PRO A 124 10.02 41.48 -4.02
N GLN A 125 11.26 41.81 -3.68
CA GLN A 125 12.13 41.24 -2.68
C GLN A 125 11.41 40.94 -1.36
N LEU A 126 11.11 39.67 -1.10
CA LEU A 126 10.79 39.19 0.25
C LEU A 126 12.03 39.39 1.14
N SER A 127 11.83 40.05 2.28
CA SER A 127 12.86 40.26 3.31
C SER A 127 13.45 38.93 3.77
N LEU A 128 14.72 38.91 4.18
CA LEU A 128 15.37 37.69 4.68
C LEU A 128 14.57 37.07 5.85
N LEU A 129 13.90 37.89 6.65
CA LEU A 129 13.02 37.46 7.74
C LEU A 129 11.78 36.70 7.23
N GLU A 130 11.20 37.13 6.10
CA GLU A 130 10.11 36.41 5.41
C GLU A 130 10.60 35.10 4.74
N ARG A 131 11.87 35.03 4.37
CA ARG A 131 12.53 33.80 3.87
C ARG A 131 12.94 32.85 4.99
N LEU A 132 13.35 33.39 6.13
CA LEU A 132 13.76 32.67 7.34
C LEU A 132 12.62 32.49 8.33
N GLN A 133 11.36 32.74 7.93
CA GLN A 133 10.19 32.59 8.79
C GLN A 133 10.29 31.27 9.56
N ILE A 134 10.49 31.39 10.87
CA ILE A 134 10.65 30.27 11.80
C ILE A 134 9.47 29.30 11.64
N GLN A 135 8.27 29.81 11.36
CA GLN A 135 7.08 29.00 11.04
C GLN A 135 7.21 28.13 9.78
N LYS A 136 7.90 28.59 8.72
CA LYS A 136 8.15 27.79 7.52
C LYS A 136 9.22 26.73 7.78
N LEU A 137 10.25 27.04 8.56
CA LEU A 137 11.27 26.08 9.00
C LEU A 137 10.67 25.01 9.92
N GLU A 138 9.80 25.40 10.85
CA GLU A 138 9.02 24.49 11.70
C GLU A 138 8.06 23.64 10.88
N ALA A 139 7.41 24.21 9.85
CA ALA A 139 6.55 23.45 8.94
C ALA A 139 7.35 22.43 8.11
N VAL A 140 8.53 22.82 7.60
CA VAL A 140 9.45 21.92 6.87
C VAL A 140 9.99 20.84 7.81
N GLN A 141 10.37 21.19 9.03
CA GLN A 141 10.83 20.25 10.06
C GLN A 141 9.72 19.27 10.42
N LYS A 142 8.49 19.75 10.67
CA LYS A 142 7.33 18.91 10.97
C LYS A 142 7.01 17.98 9.79
N ALA A 143 6.95 18.50 8.57
CA ALA A 143 6.70 17.71 7.37
C ALA A 143 7.79 16.65 7.12
N THR A 144 9.06 16.96 7.38
CA THR A 144 10.18 16.02 7.23
C THR A 144 10.23 14.99 8.35
N VAL A 145 9.87 15.35 9.58
CA VAL A 145 9.68 14.42 10.71
C VAL A 145 8.50 13.49 10.45
N ASP A 146 7.36 14.00 9.98
CA ASP A 146 6.19 13.19 9.63
C ASP A 146 6.50 12.25 8.45
N ALA A 147 7.21 12.74 7.42
CA ALA A 147 7.64 11.92 6.29
C ALA A 147 8.68 10.86 6.66
N SER A 148 9.54 11.12 7.65
CA SER A 148 10.58 10.20 8.13
C SER A 148 10.12 9.28 9.27
N SER A 149 9.04 9.62 9.99
CA SER A 149 8.49 8.85 11.12
C SER A 149 7.62 7.68 10.67
N THR A 150 8.14 6.84 9.79
CA THR A 150 7.56 5.49 9.58
C THR A 150 7.91 4.52 10.71
N ARG A 151 8.70 4.94 11.70
CA ARG A 151 9.02 4.14 12.89
C ARG A 151 8.09 4.50 14.05
N SER A 152 6.88 3.95 14.02
CA SER A 152 6.13 3.74 15.25
C SER A 152 7.00 2.87 16.18
N ARG A 153 7.31 3.41 17.37
CA ARG A 153 8.13 2.81 18.44
C ARG A 153 7.38 1.66 19.16
N GLY A 154 6.75 0.77 18.39
CA GLY A 154 6.20 -0.48 18.90
C GLY A 154 7.26 -1.57 18.87
N ARG A 155 7.58 -2.16 20.03
CA ARG A 155 8.43 -3.35 20.16
C ARG A 155 7.68 -4.56 19.56
N GLY A 156 7.71 -4.66 18.23
CA GLY A 156 7.03 -5.68 17.44
C GLY A 156 7.32 -5.43 15.96
N ARG A 157 7.50 -6.51 15.18
CA ARG A 157 7.70 -6.42 13.73
C ARG A 157 6.50 -5.67 13.15
N GLN A 158 6.71 -4.42 12.69
CA GLN A 158 5.65 -3.61 12.09
C GLN A 158 4.96 -4.45 11.00
N PRO A 159 3.62 -4.51 10.97
CA PRO A 159 2.92 -5.11 9.84
C PRO A 159 3.36 -4.31 8.63
N GLN A 160 4.08 -4.96 7.72
CA GLN A 160 4.48 -4.31 6.48
C GLN A 160 3.19 -3.87 5.79
N THR A 161 3.02 -2.56 5.66
CA THR A 161 1.72 -1.95 5.32
C THR A 161 1.19 -2.47 3.99
N ALA A 162 2.10 -2.77 3.04
CA ALA A 162 1.75 -3.35 1.76
C ALA A 162 1.24 -4.78 1.91
N GLU A 163 1.97 -5.66 2.61
CA GLU A 163 1.57 -7.05 2.84
C GLU A 163 0.23 -7.15 3.57
N ARG A 164 0.00 -6.26 4.55
CA ARG A 164 -1.29 -6.18 5.25
C ARG A 164 -2.41 -5.76 4.31
N TRP A 165 -2.24 -4.66 3.58
CA TRP A 165 -3.24 -4.16 2.64
C TRP A 165 -3.56 -5.19 1.55
N THR A 166 -2.52 -5.78 0.94
CA THR A 166 -2.66 -6.83 -0.07
C THR A 166 -3.35 -8.08 0.48
N SER A 167 -3.10 -8.45 1.74
CA SER A 167 -3.80 -9.59 2.36
C SER A 167 -5.28 -9.32 2.60
N LEU A 168 -5.66 -8.10 2.98
CA LEU A 168 -7.05 -7.69 3.14
C LEU A 168 -7.77 -7.72 1.79
N GLU A 169 -7.16 -7.12 0.77
CA GLU A 169 -7.70 -7.08 -0.59
C GLU A 169 -7.83 -8.49 -1.19
N PHE A 170 -6.82 -9.34 -0.99
CA PHE A 170 -6.89 -10.74 -1.41
C PHE A 170 -8.08 -11.49 -0.77
N VAL A 171 -8.29 -11.35 0.55
CA VAL A 171 -9.41 -12.00 1.23
C VAL A 171 -10.75 -11.43 0.76
N ARG A 172 -10.85 -10.12 0.53
CA ARG A 172 -12.05 -9.48 -0.07
C ARG A 172 -12.38 -10.10 -1.42
N LEU A 173 -11.38 -10.25 -2.29
CA LEU A 173 -11.52 -10.86 -3.61
C LEU A 173 -11.91 -12.34 -3.53
N CYS A 174 -11.39 -13.10 -2.56
CA CYS A 174 -11.82 -14.48 -2.34
C CYS A 174 -13.31 -14.56 -2.01
N HIS A 175 -13.78 -13.74 -1.06
CA HIS A 175 -15.18 -13.73 -0.65
C HIS A 175 -16.11 -13.27 -1.77
N SER A 176 -15.75 -12.22 -2.52
CA SER A 176 -16.56 -11.72 -3.64
C SER A 176 -16.73 -12.73 -4.77
N GLN A 177 -15.82 -13.70 -4.87
CA GLN A 177 -15.87 -14.77 -5.88
C GLN A 177 -16.39 -16.11 -5.34
N GLY A 178 -16.96 -16.14 -4.13
CA GLY A 178 -17.58 -17.33 -3.53
C GLY A 178 -16.62 -18.26 -2.79
N TRP A 179 -15.34 -17.91 -2.68
CA TRP A 179 -14.42 -18.65 -1.83
C TRP A 179 -14.52 -18.18 -0.38
N SER A 180 -15.43 -18.82 0.36
CA SER A 180 -15.57 -18.66 1.81
C SER A 180 -15.81 -20.02 2.49
N ASN A 181 -15.28 -20.32 3.68
CA ASN A 181 -14.31 -19.55 4.48
C ASN A 181 -12.88 -19.66 3.92
N VAL A 182 -12.08 -18.61 4.05
CA VAL A 182 -10.64 -18.62 3.68
C VAL A 182 -9.84 -19.28 4.80
N GLN A 183 -9.34 -20.50 4.55
CA GLN A 183 -8.68 -21.29 5.58
C GLN A 183 -7.17 -21.00 5.68
N VAL A 184 -6.68 -20.94 6.92
CA VAL A 184 -5.26 -20.81 7.26
C VAL A 184 -4.93 -21.80 8.36
N ALA A 185 -3.90 -22.62 8.15
CA ALA A 185 -3.49 -23.62 9.12
C ALA A 185 -3.20 -23.01 10.51
N ASN A 186 -3.65 -23.69 11.57
CA ASN A 186 -3.41 -23.28 12.94
C ASN A 186 -1.92 -23.37 13.31
N GLY A 187 -1.45 -22.41 14.10
CA GLY A 187 -0.12 -22.44 14.67
C GLY A 187 -0.04 -23.40 15.87
N GLY A 188 1.08 -24.12 15.97
CA GLY A 188 1.65 -24.67 17.21
C GLY A 188 1.02 -25.95 17.77
N SER A 189 -0.31 -26.07 17.86
CA SER A 189 -0.95 -27.20 18.54
C SER A 189 -1.38 -28.35 17.62
N GLU A 190 -1.85 -28.07 16.40
CA GLU A 190 -2.30 -29.11 15.44
C GLU A 190 -1.16 -29.69 14.57
N SER A 191 0.03 -29.07 14.60
CA SER A 191 1.18 -29.48 13.80
C SER A 191 2.17 -30.39 14.53
N LYS A 192 1.92 -30.76 15.79
CA LYS A 192 2.87 -31.57 16.58
C LYS A 192 3.21 -32.93 15.93
N ASN A 193 2.35 -33.45 15.04
CA ASN A 193 2.54 -34.73 14.37
C ASN A 193 2.88 -34.64 12.87
N LYS A 194 3.08 -33.45 12.29
CA LYS A 194 3.46 -33.31 10.87
C LYS A 194 4.85 -32.68 10.77
N ARG A 195 5.80 -33.42 10.18
CA ARG A 195 7.21 -33.01 10.00
C ARG A 195 7.36 -31.64 9.33
N LEU A 196 6.39 -31.19 8.53
CA LEU A 196 6.25 -29.82 8.04
C LEU A 196 4.75 -29.48 7.87
N PRO A 197 4.22 -28.39 8.45
CA PRO A 197 2.86 -27.97 8.17
C PRO A 197 2.75 -27.49 6.71
N VAL A 198 1.98 -28.21 5.90
CA VAL A 198 1.68 -27.84 4.51
C VAL A 198 0.91 -26.51 4.51
N PRO A 199 1.33 -25.51 3.72
CA PRO A 199 0.60 -24.24 3.62
C PRO A 199 -0.80 -24.48 3.03
N SER A 200 -1.80 -23.73 3.52
CA SER A 200 -3.14 -23.79 2.94
C SER A 200 -3.17 -23.18 1.53
N ASP A 201 -4.18 -23.55 0.74
CA ASP A 201 -4.44 -22.98 -0.58
C ASP A 201 -4.37 -21.45 -0.60
N ALA A 202 -5.01 -20.80 0.38
CA ALA A 202 -5.02 -19.34 0.51
C ALA A 202 -3.60 -18.78 0.76
N VAL A 203 -2.79 -19.46 1.58
CA VAL A 203 -1.40 -19.08 1.82
C VAL A 203 -0.57 -19.21 0.54
N ILE A 204 -0.77 -20.27 -0.24
CA ILE A 204 -0.04 -20.48 -1.49
C ILE A 204 -0.40 -19.41 -2.52
N CYS A 205 -1.69 -19.08 -2.68
CA CYS A 205 -2.14 -18.01 -3.58
C CYS A 205 -1.55 -16.64 -3.18
N LEU A 206 -1.66 -16.26 -1.90
CA LEU A 206 -1.12 -14.98 -1.43
C LEU A 206 0.41 -14.94 -1.49
N ALA A 207 1.09 -16.06 -1.21
CA ALA A 207 2.54 -16.15 -1.36
C ALA A 207 2.98 -15.97 -2.82
N ALA A 208 2.20 -16.49 -3.79
CA ALA A 208 2.48 -16.28 -5.20
C ALA A 208 2.37 -14.80 -5.60
N ILE A 209 1.42 -14.05 -5.03
CA ILE A 209 1.32 -12.59 -5.20
C ILE A 209 2.58 -11.90 -4.64
N PHE A 210 3.06 -12.31 -3.47
CA PHE A 210 4.28 -11.72 -2.91
C PHE A 210 5.55 -12.09 -3.68
N GLU A 211 5.60 -13.31 -4.22
CA GLU A 211 6.70 -13.77 -5.07
C GLU A 211 6.74 -13.06 -6.42
N PHE A 212 5.58 -12.63 -6.95
CA PHE A 212 5.49 -11.80 -8.14
C PHE A 212 6.32 -10.51 -8.01
N SER A 213 6.41 -9.93 -6.81
CA SER A 213 7.23 -8.74 -6.53
C SER A 213 8.72 -9.06 -6.25
N ALA A 214 9.21 -10.21 -6.71
CA ALA A 214 10.57 -10.73 -6.45
C ALA A 214 10.89 -11.03 -4.96
N THR A 215 9.88 -11.22 -4.12
CA THR A 215 10.12 -11.72 -2.75
C THR A 215 10.49 -13.22 -2.80
N PRO A 216 11.57 -13.68 -2.12
CA PRO A 216 11.95 -15.10 -2.14
C PRO A 216 10.82 -16.01 -1.64
N SER A 217 10.58 -17.14 -2.32
CA SER A 217 9.40 -18.00 -2.10
C SER A 217 9.19 -18.39 -0.62
N ALA A 218 10.25 -18.81 0.09
CA ALA A 218 10.16 -19.16 1.52
C ALA A 218 9.71 -17.98 2.40
N ARG A 219 10.18 -16.78 2.07
CA ARG A 219 9.80 -15.53 2.75
C ARG A 219 8.36 -15.15 2.40
N SER A 220 7.95 -15.29 1.14
CA SER A 220 6.58 -15.07 0.67
C SER A 220 5.57 -15.94 1.41
N ILE A 221 5.85 -17.24 1.57
CA ILE A 221 4.99 -18.16 2.34
C ILE A 221 4.88 -17.71 3.80
N THR A 222 5.99 -17.30 4.41
CA THR A 222 6.00 -16.83 5.80
C THR A 222 5.15 -15.56 5.97
N HIS A 223 5.33 -14.57 5.08
CA HIS A 223 4.55 -13.33 5.10
C HIS A 223 3.06 -13.61 4.87
N ALA A 224 2.71 -14.45 3.89
CA ALA A 224 1.34 -14.80 3.60
C ALA A 224 0.67 -15.48 4.81
N ASN A 225 1.36 -16.43 5.45
CA ASN A 225 0.85 -17.08 6.66
C ASN A 225 0.63 -16.07 7.80
N THR A 226 1.61 -15.20 8.07
CA THR A 226 1.49 -14.19 9.13
C THR A 226 0.37 -13.20 8.84
N ALA A 227 0.27 -12.71 7.61
CA ALA A 227 -0.75 -11.74 7.21
C ALA A 227 -2.15 -12.35 7.33
N LEU A 228 -2.39 -13.53 6.76
CA LEU A 228 -3.71 -14.17 6.84
C LEU A 228 -4.09 -14.60 8.27
N ARG A 229 -3.11 -14.98 9.12
CA ARG A 229 -3.38 -15.23 10.54
C ARG A 229 -3.88 -13.99 11.28
N SER A 230 -3.42 -12.81 10.90
CA SER A 230 -3.90 -11.55 11.50
C SER A 230 -5.37 -11.28 11.17
N LEU A 231 -5.87 -11.79 10.05
CA LEU A 231 -7.26 -11.65 9.58
C LEU A 231 -8.23 -12.67 10.19
N ARG A 232 -7.79 -13.45 11.19
CA ARG A 232 -8.70 -14.27 12.01
C ARG A 232 -9.69 -13.42 12.80
N LYS A 233 -9.28 -12.21 13.15
CA LYS A 233 -10.14 -11.18 13.72
C LYS A 233 -10.59 -10.25 12.60
N ILE A 234 -11.74 -9.62 12.80
CA ILE A 234 -12.24 -8.58 11.91
C ILE A 234 -11.21 -7.45 11.85
N ALA A 235 -10.92 -7.01 10.63
CA ALA A 235 -10.02 -5.90 10.34
C ALA A 235 -10.70 -4.96 9.35
N PRO A 236 -10.66 -3.64 9.59
CA PRO A 236 -11.19 -2.68 8.65
C PRO A 236 -10.30 -2.60 7.42
N HIS A 237 -10.92 -2.42 6.25
CA HIS A 237 -10.27 -2.26 4.96
C HIS A 237 -11.03 -1.23 4.13
N ALA A 238 -10.31 -0.31 3.51
CA ALA A 238 -10.89 0.69 2.63
C ALA A 238 -10.45 0.42 1.20
N VAL A 239 -11.42 0.42 0.27
CA VAL A 239 -11.21 0.17 -1.15
C VAL A 239 -11.72 1.36 -1.93
N ILE A 240 -10.88 1.86 -2.83
CA ILE A 240 -11.27 2.90 -3.78
C ILE A 240 -11.77 2.21 -5.04
N HIS A 241 -13.03 2.43 -5.36
CA HIS A 241 -13.63 2.01 -6.62
C HIS A 241 -13.62 3.18 -7.58
N THR A 242 -13.08 2.95 -8.78
CA THR A 242 -13.11 3.93 -9.86
C THR A 242 -14.25 3.57 -10.81
N TYR A 243 -15.19 4.50 -10.99
CA TYR A 243 -16.31 4.37 -11.91
C TYR A 243 -16.12 5.32 -13.09
N GLY A 244 -16.62 4.92 -14.26
CA GLY A 244 -16.47 5.69 -15.50
C GLY A 244 -15.14 5.41 -16.22
N THR A 245 -14.89 6.16 -17.30
CA THR A 245 -13.70 6.02 -18.15
C THR A 245 -13.21 7.39 -18.60
N GLY A 246 -11.90 7.61 -18.61
CA GLY A 246 -11.29 8.86 -19.07
C GLY A 246 -11.49 10.03 -18.10
N GLU A 247 -11.79 11.21 -18.63
CA GLU A 247 -11.88 12.47 -17.87
C GLU A 247 -13.08 12.53 -16.90
N ASN A 248 -14.08 11.67 -17.10
CA ASN A 248 -15.28 11.59 -16.24
C ASN A 248 -15.19 10.47 -15.18
N ALA A 249 -14.00 9.90 -14.98
CA ALA A 249 -13.82 8.90 -13.95
C ALA A 249 -13.96 9.54 -12.56
N TYR A 250 -14.76 8.93 -11.69
CA TYR A 250 -14.90 9.35 -10.31
C TYR A 250 -14.56 8.19 -9.37
N GLU A 251 -14.07 8.55 -8.18
CA GLU A 251 -13.62 7.59 -7.17
C GLU A 251 -14.57 7.60 -5.98
N GLU A 252 -15.01 6.42 -5.57
CA GLU A 252 -15.75 6.23 -4.33
C GLU A 252 -14.97 5.33 -3.37
N CYS A 253 -14.92 5.72 -2.10
CA CYS A 253 -14.28 4.93 -1.06
C CYS A 253 -15.31 4.07 -0.34
N GLU A 254 -15.22 2.75 -0.48
CA GLU A 254 -16.05 1.80 0.24
C GLU A 254 -15.26 1.13 1.37
N HIS A 255 -15.86 1.07 2.55
CA HIS A 255 -15.26 0.47 3.73
C HIS A 255 -15.83 -0.93 3.97
N TYR A 256 -14.94 -1.83 4.39
CA TYR A 256 -15.21 -3.25 4.60
C TYR A 256 -14.72 -3.71 5.97
N ASP A 257 -15.50 -4.56 6.60
CA ASP A 257 -15.06 -5.42 7.70
C ASP A 257 -14.65 -6.78 7.14
N ILE A 258 -13.34 -7.06 7.18
CA ILE A 258 -12.76 -8.26 6.59
C ILE A 258 -12.26 -9.21 7.66
N SER A 259 -12.61 -10.48 7.51
CA SER A 259 -12.01 -11.59 8.23
C SER A 259 -11.88 -12.81 7.31
N LEU A 260 -11.18 -13.85 7.79
CA LEU A 260 -11.13 -15.14 7.10
C LEU A 260 -12.53 -15.77 6.87
N LYS A 261 -13.54 -15.36 7.63
CA LYS A 261 -14.91 -15.92 7.55
C LYS A 261 -15.90 -15.09 6.74
N ALA A 262 -15.69 -13.78 6.67
CA ALA A 262 -16.62 -12.87 6.03
C ALA A 262 -15.92 -11.60 5.53
N SER A 263 -16.50 -11.00 4.51
CA SER A 263 -16.19 -9.66 4.02
C SER A 263 -17.52 -8.93 3.87
N VAL A 264 -17.76 -7.93 4.73
CA VAL A 264 -19.02 -7.18 4.76
C VAL A 264 -18.72 -5.72 4.48
N SER A 265 -19.35 -5.14 3.45
CA SER A 265 -19.21 -3.71 3.17
C SER A 265 -20.21 -2.87 3.96
N ASP A 266 -19.89 -1.60 4.20
CA ASP A 266 -20.82 -0.68 4.87
C ASP A 266 -22.13 -0.53 4.08
N SER A 267 -22.06 -0.54 2.75
CA SER A 267 -23.24 -0.58 1.88
C SER A 267 -24.14 -1.79 2.18
N GLN A 268 -23.55 -2.98 2.37
CA GLN A 268 -24.30 -4.18 2.73
C GLN A 268 -24.91 -4.11 4.13
N LYS A 269 -24.22 -3.50 5.09
CA LYS A 269 -24.78 -3.29 6.44
C LYS A 269 -25.99 -2.36 6.38
N LEU A 270 -25.88 -1.25 5.66
CA LEU A 270 -26.98 -0.30 5.47
C LEU A 270 -28.18 -0.98 4.77
N LEU A 271 -27.94 -1.79 3.74
CA LEU A 271 -29.00 -2.55 3.07
C LEU A 271 -29.68 -3.56 4.01
N ALA A 272 -28.93 -4.19 4.92
CA ALA A 272 -29.48 -5.13 5.90
C ALA A 272 -30.33 -4.44 6.98
N GLU A 273 -30.14 -3.14 7.21
CA GLU A 273 -30.93 -2.33 8.13
C GLU A 273 -32.24 -1.81 7.48
N LEU A 274 -32.36 -1.87 6.16
CA LEU A 274 -33.59 -1.47 5.47
C LEU A 274 -34.72 -2.46 5.75
N PRO A 275 -35.95 -1.98 5.96
CA PRO A 275 -37.11 -2.86 6.12
C PRO A 275 -37.33 -3.69 4.85
N ASN A 276 -37.64 -4.97 5.01
CA ASN A 276 -38.00 -5.84 3.89
C ASN A 276 -39.28 -5.31 3.23
N PHE A 277 -39.15 -4.70 2.05
CA PHE A 277 -40.27 -4.29 1.19
C PHE A 277 -40.85 -5.49 0.44
N ILE A 278 -41.16 -6.58 1.16
CA ILE A 278 -41.99 -7.64 0.60
C ILE A 278 -43.44 -7.16 0.78
N PRO A 279 -44.19 -6.91 -0.31
CA PRO A 279 -45.60 -6.61 -0.20
C PRO A 279 -46.26 -7.78 0.54
N LYS A 280 -46.95 -7.49 1.63
CA LYS A 280 -47.87 -8.48 2.19
C LYS A 280 -48.98 -8.63 1.16
N GLU A 281 -49.19 -9.83 0.66
CA GLU A 281 -50.41 -10.14 -0.09
C GLU A 281 -51.59 -9.90 0.86
N ASP A 282 -52.43 -8.92 0.53
CA ASP A 282 -53.72 -8.67 1.18
C ASP A 282 -54.77 -9.69 0.71
#